data_AF-A0A920P921-F1
#
_entry.id   AF-A0A920P921-F1
#
_cell.length_a   1.000
_cell.length_b   1.000
_cell.length_c   1.000
_cell.angle_alpha   90.00
_cell.angle_beta   90.00
_cell.angle_gamma   90.00
#
_symmetry.space_group_name_H-M   'P 1'
#
loop_
_entity.id
_entity.type
_entity.pdbx_description
1 polymer ?
#
loop_
_entity_poly.entity_id
_entity_poly.type
_entity_poly.pdbx_seq_one_letter_code
_entity_poly.pdbx_strand_id
1 'polypeptide(L)'
;MRGVDISKNTARIDRLFHFGIPSMASETEETKIGMGSLAHVIPEVNTLPSEPCITHTDELILASVSNWGAYGLIAALSNEVKQQLLPSILTDRQLIESLVHSGLVDGTTGQGTYKVDGFTLEDNSQILIALAKLTRNVQA
;
A
#
# COMPACT_ATOMS: atom_id res chain seq x y z
N MET A 1 14.07 4.78 1.52
CA MET A 1 13.78 4.85 2.98
C MET A 1 14.81 5.77 3.64
N ARG A 2 14.83 5.99 4.97
CA ARG A 2 15.82 6.88 5.65
C ARG A 2 16.57 6.25 6.84
N GLY A 3 16.25 5.00 7.24
CA GLY A 3 16.90 4.32 8.38
C GLY A 3 16.67 4.97 9.74
N VAL A 4 15.61 5.78 9.88
CA VAL A 4 15.28 6.51 11.11
C VAL A 4 14.38 5.65 11.99
N ASP A 5 14.73 5.50 13.27
CA ASP A 5 13.86 4.85 14.26
C ASP A 5 12.63 5.73 14.58
N ILE A 6 11.45 5.18 14.31
CA ILE A 6 10.14 5.81 14.53
C ILE A 6 9.39 5.27 15.76
N SER A 7 10.06 4.45 16.59
CA SER A 7 9.43 3.73 17.71
C SER A 7 8.73 4.65 18.72
N LYS A 8 9.26 5.85 18.96
CA LYS A 8 8.66 6.82 19.88
C LYS A 8 7.31 7.38 19.39
N ASN A 9 7.05 7.26 18.08
CA ASN A 9 5.90 7.85 17.41
C ASN A 9 4.91 6.82 16.87
N THR A 10 5.23 5.52 16.98
CA THR A 10 4.46 4.44 16.34
C THR A 10 4.13 3.35 17.37
N ALA A 11 2.83 3.07 17.55
CA ALA A 11 2.40 1.93 18.35
C ALA A 11 2.78 0.60 17.67
N ARG A 12 3.08 -0.43 18.47
CA ARG A 12 3.45 -1.78 17.99
C ARG A 12 2.21 -2.58 17.53
N ILE A 13 1.58 -2.14 16.44
CA ILE A 13 0.38 -2.76 15.87
C ILE A 13 0.68 -4.10 15.14
N ASP A 14 1.94 -4.33 14.78
CA ASP A 14 2.48 -5.57 14.22
C ASP A 14 2.20 -6.80 15.10
N ARG A 15 2.06 -6.60 16.41
CA ARG A 15 1.68 -7.66 17.35
C ARG A 15 0.34 -8.31 17.02
N LEU A 16 -0.58 -7.59 16.38
CA LEU A 16 -1.89 -8.13 15.99
C LEU A 16 -1.78 -9.30 15.00
N PHE A 17 -0.71 -9.33 14.21
CA PHE A 17 -0.46 -10.38 13.21
C PHE A 17 0.04 -11.70 13.81
N HIS A 18 0.32 -11.73 15.12
CA HIS A 18 0.80 -12.92 15.81
C HIS A 18 -0.33 -13.75 16.46
N PHE A 19 -1.60 -13.32 16.35
CA PHE A 19 -2.73 -13.98 16.99
C PHE A 19 -3.40 -15.09 16.15
N GLY A 20 -2.81 -15.48 15.01
CA GLY A 20 -3.36 -16.54 14.15
C GLY A 20 -4.67 -16.17 13.46
N ILE A 21 -4.90 -14.87 13.25
CA ILE A 21 -6.03 -14.34 12.48
C ILE A 21 -5.59 -14.26 11.00
N PRO A 22 -6.42 -14.71 10.04
CA PRO A 22 -6.11 -14.55 8.62
C PRO A 22 -5.73 -13.11 8.28
N SER A 23 -4.62 -12.95 7.59
CA SER A 23 -3.94 -11.68 7.41
C SER A 23 -3.42 -11.51 5.99
N MET A 24 -3.48 -10.27 5.49
CA MET A 24 -2.86 -9.91 4.23
C MET A 24 -2.23 -8.52 4.30
N ALA A 25 -1.21 -8.30 3.48
CA ALA A 25 -0.56 -7.01 3.31
C ALA A 25 -0.35 -6.69 1.82
N SER A 26 -0.32 -5.39 1.50
CA SER A 26 0.04 -4.87 0.18
C SER A 26 1.15 -3.87 0.37
N GLU A 27 2.37 -4.20 -0.04
CA GLU A 27 3.57 -3.47 0.37
C GLU A 27 4.55 -3.19 -0.76
N THR A 28 5.25 -2.06 -0.59
CA THR A 28 6.35 -1.59 -1.44
C THR A 28 7.68 -1.47 -0.68
N GLU A 29 7.61 -1.28 0.65
CA GLU A 29 8.74 -0.97 1.53
C GLU A 29 9.06 -2.18 2.43
N GLU A 30 10.27 -2.72 2.36
CA GLU A 30 10.73 -3.92 3.06
C GLU A 30 10.68 -3.88 4.60
N THR A 31 10.50 -2.69 5.18
CA THR A 31 10.31 -2.49 6.62
C THR A 31 8.84 -2.54 7.06
N LYS A 32 7.91 -2.83 6.15
CA LYS A 32 6.46 -2.91 6.43
C LYS A 32 6.03 -4.30 6.91
N ILE A 33 4.89 -4.34 7.60
CA ILE A 33 4.24 -5.58 8.04
C ILE A 33 3.92 -6.45 6.81
N GLY A 34 4.17 -7.75 6.87
CA GLY A 34 4.01 -8.68 5.75
C GLY A 34 5.32 -8.96 5.00
N MET A 35 6.24 -8.00 4.96
CA MET A 35 7.56 -8.19 4.33
C MET A 35 8.43 -9.22 5.06
N GLY A 36 8.05 -9.63 6.28
CA GLY A 36 8.63 -10.78 6.96
C GLY A 36 8.66 -12.04 6.10
N SER A 37 7.64 -12.26 5.26
CA SER A 37 7.57 -13.41 4.35
C SER A 37 8.73 -13.45 3.33
N LEU A 38 9.40 -12.32 3.14
CA LEU A 38 10.56 -12.16 2.26
C LEU A 38 11.85 -11.86 3.05
N ALA A 39 11.85 -11.98 4.39
CA ALA A 39 13.00 -11.61 5.23
C ALA A 39 14.28 -12.39 4.92
N HIS A 40 14.17 -13.57 4.30
CA HIS A 40 15.32 -14.36 3.84
C HIS A 40 15.87 -13.89 2.47
N VAL A 41 15.02 -13.30 1.62
CA VAL A 41 15.39 -12.85 0.26
C VAL A 41 15.87 -11.40 0.26
N ILE A 42 15.25 -10.54 1.07
CA ILE A 42 15.54 -9.09 1.08
C ILE A 42 17.04 -8.81 1.31
N PRO A 43 17.74 -9.46 2.26
CA PRO A 43 19.17 -9.21 2.48
C PRO A 43 20.08 -9.69 1.34
N GLU A 44 19.59 -10.54 0.43
CA GLU A 44 20.35 -11.00 -0.74
C GLU A 44 20.42 -9.95 -1.85
N VAL A 45 19.56 -8.92 -1.80
CA VAL A 45 19.52 -7.83 -2.76
C VAL A 45 20.34 -6.66 -2.24
N ASN A 46 21.50 -6.39 -2.87
CA ASN A 46 22.47 -5.37 -2.43
C ASN A 46 21.91 -3.95 -2.21
N THR A 47 20.78 -3.61 -2.84
CA THR A 47 20.14 -2.28 -2.71
C THR A 47 19.14 -2.19 -1.56
N LEU A 48 18.85 -3.31 -0.89
CA LEU A 48 17.88 -3.41 0.20
C LEU A 48 18.59 -3.54 1.56
N PRO A 49 17.92 -3.20 2.67
CA PRO A 49 18.49 -3.30 4.01
C PRO A 49 18.79 -4.75 4.42
N SER A 50 19.84 -4.88 5.24
CA SER A 50 20.23 -6.15 5.86
C SER A 50 19.25 -6.62 6.93
N GLU A 51 18.49 -5.70 7.53
CA GLU A 51 17.51 -5.98 8.59
C GLU A 51 16.11 -5.59 8.10
N PRO A 52 15.43 -6.47 7.34
CA PRO A 52 14.06 -6.23 6.91
C PRO A 52 13.07 -6.39 8.07
N CYS A 53 11.81 -6.02 7.83
CA CYS A 53 10.73 -6.42 8.73
C CYS A 53 10.68 -7.94 8.87
N ILE A 54 10.39 -8.42 10.07
CA ILE A 54 10.24 -9.85 10.38
C ILE A 54 8.77 -10.26 10.58
N THR A 55 7.84 -9.31 10.58
CA THR A 55 6.42 -9.62 10.79
C THR A 55 5.82 -10.14 9.48
N HIS A 56 5.29 -11.36 9.53
CA HIS A 56 4.69 -12.07 8.40
C HIS A 56 3.20 -11.78 8.25
N THR A 57 2.67 -12.04 7.05
CA THR A 57 1.24 -12.18 6.75
C THR A 57 1.00 -13.49 6.00
N ASP A 58 -0.23 -13.99 6.01
CA ASP A 58 -0.59 -15.20 5.26
C ASP A 58 -0.50 -14.96 3.75
N GLU A 59 -0.99 -13.80 3.31
CA GLU A 59 -0.89 -13.37 1.91
C GLU A 59 -0.14 -12.04 1.80
N LEU A 60 0.70 -11.90 0.78
CA LEU A 60 1.48 -10.68 0.51
C LEU A 60 1.34 -10.27 -0.95
N ILE A 61 0.94 -9.02 -1.18
CA ILE A 61 0.88 -8.39 -2.49
C ILE A 61 2.05 -7.41 -2.58
N LEU A 62 2.98 -7.64 -3.51
CA LEU A 62 4.03 -6.67 -3.81
C LEU A 62 3.53 -5.68 -4.86
N ALA A 63 3.74 -4.39 -4.61
CA ALA A 63 3.38 -3.32 -5.53
C ALA A 63 4.36 -2.15 -5.44
N SER A 64 4.46 -1.32 -6.48
CA SER A 64 5.31 -0.12 -6.44
C SER A 64 4.82 0.94 -5.46
N VAL A 65 3.51 0.97 -5.18
CA VAL A 65 2.87 1.81 -4.16
C VAL A 65 1.85 0.92 -3.46
N SER A 66 1.87 0.87 -2.12
CA SER A 66 0.99 -0.01 -1.34
C SER A 66 -0.50 0.20 -1.67
N ASN A 67 -0.92 1.45 -1.90
CA ASN A 67 -2.28 1.80 -2.34
C ASN A 67 -2.66 1.14 -3.67
N TRP A 68 -1.73 1.07 -4.64
CA TRP A 68 -2.00 0.49 -5.95
C TRP A 68 -2.17 -1.03 -5.88
N GLY A 69 -1.41 -1.71 -5.01
CA GLY A 69 -1.61 -3.13 -4.75
C GLY A 69 -2.98 -3.40 -4.10
N ALA A 70 -3.41 -2.55 -3.16
CA ALA A 70 -4.75 -2.61 -2.59
C ALA A 70 -5.85 -2.37 -3.65
N TYR A 71 -5.66 -1.41 -4.55
CA TYR A 71 -6.58 -1.20 -5.67
C TYR A 71 -6.59 -2.38 -6.64
N GLY A 72 -5.45 -3.02 -6.88
CA GLY A 72 -5.38 -4.26 -7.67
C GLY A 72 -6.21 -5.39 -7.06
N LEU A 73 -6.11 -5.57 -5.74
CA LEU A 73 -6.96 -6.51 -5.00
C LEU A 73 -8.44 -6.17 -5.13
N ILE A 74 -8.82 -4.90 -4.94
CA ILE A 74 -10.21 -4.44 -5.06
C ILE A 74 -10.73 -4.65 -6.49
N ALA A 75 -9.91 -4.45 -7.51
CA ALA A 75 -10.26 -4.74 -8.90
C ALA A 75 -10.52 -6.24 -9.13
N ALA A 76 -9.67 -7.11 -8.57
CA ALA A 76 -9.88 -8.56 -8.61
C ALA A 76 -11.19 -8.96 -7.91
N LEU A 77 -11.43 -8.43 -6.70
CA LEU A 77 -12.67 -8.66 -5.96
C LEU A 77 -13.90 -8.16 -6.73
N SER A 78 -13.80 -7.01 -7.40
CA SER A 78 -14.88 -6.46 -8.22
C SER A 78 -15.32 -7.43 -9.30
N ASN A 79 -14.37 -8.14 -9.92
CA ASN A 79 -14.66 -9.19 -10.91
C ASN A 79 -15.31 -10.41 -10.27
N GLU A 80 -14.79 -10.88 -9.13
CA GLU A 80 -15.34 -12.05 -8.41
C GLU A 80 -16.79 -11.82 -7.98
N VAL A 81 -17.11 -10.64 -7.44
CA VAL A 81 -18.47 -10.31 -6.98
C VAL A 81 -19.36 -9.67 -8.05
N LYS A 82 -18.79 -9.38 -9.24
CA LYS A 82 -19.47 -8.72 -10.37
C LYS A 82 -20.06 -7.34 -10.03
N GLN A 83 -19.43 -6.62 -9.11
CA GLN A 83 -19.84 -5.28 -8.64
C GLN A 83 -18.62 -4.35 -8.62
N GLN A 84 -18.81 -3.07 -8.95
CA GLN A 84 -17.70 -2.12 -8.98
C GLN A 84 -17.36 -1.70 -7.56
N LEU A 85 -16.20 -2.14 -7.08
CA LEU A 85 -15.71 -1.82 -5.73
C LEU A 85 -14.55 -0.82 -5.76
N LEU A 86 -13.94 -0.58 -6.93
CA LEU A 86 -12.89 0.43 -7.07
C LEU A 86 -13.44 1.82 -6.74
N PRO A 87 -12.68 2.65 -6.00
CA PRO A 87 -13.06 4.04 -5.79
C PRO A 87 -13.06 4.79 -7.12
N SER A 88 -13.94 5.79 -7.25
CA SER A 88 -13.87 6.71 -8.38
C SER A 88 -12.60 7.57 -8.28
N ILE A 89 -12.13 8.07 -9.42
CA ILE A 89 -10.99 9.01 -9.48
C ILE A 89 -11.25 10.23 -8.59
N LEU A 90 -12.47 10.77 -8.60
CA LEU A 90 -12.83 11.91 -7.78
C LEU A 90 -12.71 11.58 -6.28
N THR A 91 -13.20 10.41 -5.88
CA THR A 91 -13.16 9.94 -4.49
C THR A 91 -11.72 9.74 -4.01
N ASP A 92 -10.86 9.11 -4.81
CA ASP A 92 -9.45 8.90 -4.49
C ASP A 92 -8.70 10.23 -4.30
N ARG A 93 -8.90 11.18 -5.22
CA ARG A 93 -8.29 12.50 -5.12
C ARG A 93 -8.73 13.26 -3.89
N GLN A 94 -10.04 13.29 -3.62
CA GLN A 94 -10.60 13.94 -2.43
C GLN A 94 -10.09 13.31 -1.14
N LEU A 95 -9.91 11.98 -1.10
CA LEU A 95 -9.33 11.28 0.04
C LEU A 95 -7.88 11.74 0.27
N ILE A 96 -7.02 11.71 -0.74
CA ILE A 96 -5.62 12.14 -0.62
C ILE A 96 -5.54 13.62 -0.18
N GLU A 97 -6.31 14.49 -0.83
CA GLU A 97 -6.37 15.91 -0.47
C GLU A 97 -6.80 16.08 1.00
N SER A 98 -7.87 15.41 1.44
CA SER A 98 -8.36 15.51 2.82
C SER A 98 -7.34 15.02 3.85
N LEU A 99 -6.64 13.92 3.56
CA LEU A 99 -5.59 13.39 4.42
C LEU A 99 -4.43 14.38 4.57
N VAL A 100 -3.98 14.99 3.47
CA VAL A 100 -2.92 16.00 3.49
C VAL A 100 -3.36 17.25 4.25
N HIS A 101 -4.59 17.74 4.06
CA HIS A 101 -5.14 18.84 4.85
C HIS A 101 -5.22 18.53 6.35
N SER A 102 -5.33 17.25 6.71
CA SER A 102 -5.34 16.77 8.10
C SER A 102 -3.93 16.61 8.69
N GLY A 103 -2.89 16.90 7.91
CA GLY A 103 -1.49 16.89 8.36
C GLY A 103 -0.68 15.68 7.92
N LEU A 104 -1.24 14.78 7.08
CA LEU A 104 -0.44 13.72 6.47
C LEU A 104 0.53 14.31 5.44
N VAL A 105 1.66 13.64 5.28
CA VAL A 105 2.74 14.05 4.38
C VAL A 105 3.06 12.94 3.41
N ASP A 106 3.60 13.32 2.27
CA ASP A 106 4.18 12.37 1.32
C ASP A 106 5.43 11.73 1.93
N GLY A 107 5.52 10.40 1.90
CA GLY A 107 6.58 9.64 2.56
C GLY A 107 7.98 9.86 1.99
N THR A 108 8.09 10.26 0.73
CA THR A 108 9.39 10.49 0.07
C THR A 108 9.97 11.86 0.44
N THR A 109 9.14 12.88 0.38
CA THR A 109 9.54 14.28 0.63
C THR A 109 9.45 14.65 2.11
N GLY A 110 8.52 14.06 2.86
CA GLY A 110 8.15 14.48 4.22
C GLY A 110 7.37 15.79 4.24
N GLN A 111 6.81 16.21 3.10
CA GLN A 111 6.03 17.45 2.97
C GLN A 111 4.54 17.15 2.76
N GLY A 112 3.68 18.03 3.29
CA GLY A 112 2.24 18.01 3.04
C GLY A 112 1.92 18.41 1.60
N THR A 113 2.13 17.48 0.68
CA THR A 113 1.88 17.66 -0.76
C THR A 113 0.90 16.59 -1.23
N TYR A 114 0.11 16.88 -2.27
CA TYR A 114 -0.87 15.94 -2.82
C TYR A 114 -0.19 14.85 -3.66
N LYS A 115 0.60 14.04 -2.97
CA LYS A 115 1.40 12.96 -3.51
C LYS A 115 1.35 11.75 -2.60
N VAL A 116 1.48 10.58 -3.21
CA VAL A 116 1.66 9.30 -2.52
C VAL A 116 2.91 8.68 -3.10
N ASP A 117 3.90 8.40 -2.26
CA ASP A 117 5.22 7.89 -2.66
C ASP A 117 5.88 8.70 -3.80
N GLY A 118 5.69 10.02 -3.80
CA GLY A 118 6.22 10.95 -4.80
C GLY A 118 5.38 11.09 -6.07
N PHE A 119 4.39 10.21 -6.28
CA PHE A 119 3.48 10.21 -7.42
C PHE A 119 2.35 11.21 -7.22
N THR A 120 2.02 11.95 -8.28
CA THR A 120 0.97 12.99 -8.25
C THR A 120 -0.43 12.37 -8.20
N LEU A 121 -1.44 13.20 -7.90
CA LEU A 121 -2.84 12.80 -8.04
C LEU A 121 -3.18 12.29 -9.44
N GLU A 122 -2.53 12.83 -10.49
CA GLU A 122 -2.74 12.37 -11.86
C GLU A 122 -2.16 10.98 -12.08
N ASP A 123 -0.92 10.73 -11.62
CA ASP A 123 -0.30 9.41 -11.71
C ASP A 123 -1.15 8.33 -11.02
N ASN A 124 -1.63 8.63 -9.81
CA ASN A 124 -2.55 7.75 -9.07
C ASN A 124 -3.87 7.51 -9.83
N SER A 125 -4.41 8.56 -10.46
CA SER A 125 -5.63 8.48 -11.26
C SER A 125 -5.46 7.57 -12.48
N GLN A 126 -4.30 7.60 -13.14
CA GLN A 126 -4.00 6.73 -14.29
C GLN A 126 -3.96 5.25 -13.90
N ILE A 127 -3.46 4.92 -12.70
CA ILE A 127 -3.49 3.53 -12.19
C ILE A 127 -4.93 3.06 -11.96
N LEU A 128 -5.78 3.87 -11.34
CA LEU A 128 -7.19 3.54 -11.16
C LEU A 128 -7.92 3.37 -12.49
N ILE A 129 -7.66 4.23 -13.49
CA ILE A 129 -8.20 4.07 -14.84
C ILE A 129 -7.76 2.75 -15.46
N ALA A 130 -6.48 2.39 -15.33
CA ALA A 130 -5.95 1.16 -15.88
C ALA A 130 -6.60 -0.07 -15.22
N LEU A 131 -6.75 -0.07 -13.90
CA LEU A 131 -7.39 -1.15 -13.15
C LEU A 131 -8.89 -1.27 -13.48
N ALA A 132 -9.60 -0.14 -13.61
CA ALA A 132 -11.01 -0.15 -13.99
C ALA A 132 -11.25 -0.73 -15.40
N LYS A 133 -10.27 -0.67 -16.31
CA LYS A 133 -10.36 -1.35 -17.63
C LYS A 133 -10.26 -2.87 -17.52
N LEU A 134 -9.76 -3.40 -16.40
CA LEU A 134 -9.64 -4.83 -16.14
C LEU A 134 -10.89 -5.42 -15.46
N THR A 135 -11.84 -4.58 -15.03
CA THR A 135 -13.10 -5.04 -14.42
C THR A 135 -14.17 -5.34 -15.48
N ARG A 136 -13.90 -6.35 -16.31
CA ARG A 136 -14.57 -6.55 -17.63
C ARG A 136 -16.04 -6.96 -17.60
N ASN A 137 -16.65 -7.27 -16.45
CA ASN A 137 -18.03 -7.79 -16.36
C ASN A 137 -18.83 -7.19 -15.21
N VAL A 138 -18.48 -5.97 -14.82
CA VAL A 138 -19.01 -5.35 -13.63
C VAL A 138 -20.13 -4.36 -14.00
N GLN A 139 -21.30 -4.50 -13.40
CA GLN A 139 -22.39 -3.53 -13.56
C GLN A 139 -22.07 -2.26 -12.75
N ALA A 140 -22.27 -1.10 -13.36
CA ALA A 140 -22.08 0.21 -12.76
C ALA A 140 -23.23 0.58 -11.83
#